data_AF-A0A023RDF1-F1
#
_entry.id   AF-A0A023RDF1-F1
#
_cell.length_a   1.000
_cell.length_b   1.000
_cell.length_c   1.000
_cell.angle_alpha   90.00
_cell.angle_beta   90.00
_cell.angle_gamma   90.00
#
_symmetry.space_group_name_H-M   'P 1'
#
loop_
_entity.id
_entity.type
_entity.pdbx_description
1 polymer ?
#
loop_
_entity_poly.entity_id
_entity_poly.type
_entity_poly.pdbx_seq_one_letter_code
_entity_poly.pdbx_strand_id
1 'polypeptide(L)'
;HVDNEITRDAALLVAAEKGVPVRLWEDLPHAVFGMGSAELPSGFRLGAPVAAPVEADARTRKFEALKLYSSQMLMLNGPQKDLFEQLDGHARKTSTDGAYRETTWPVVSGDDS
;
A
#
# COMPACT_ATOMS: atom_id res chain seq x y z
N HIS A 1 8.63 -1.23 8.95
CA HIS A 1 8.94 -2.55 9.57
C HIS A 1 10.18 -3.05 8.88
N VAL A 2 11.18 -3.56 9.61
CA VAL A 2 12.48 -3.93 9.03
C VAL A 2 12.34 -4.90 7.85
N ASP A 3 11.46 -5.89 7.94
CA ASP A 3 11.22 -6.82 6.83
C ASP A 3 10.58 -6.14 5.60
N ASN A 4 9.72 -5.12 5.79
CA ASN A 4 9.16 -4.35 4.67
C ASN A 4 10.26 -3.55 3.96
N GLU A 5 11.18 -2.96 4.73
CA GLU A 5 12.31 -2.19 4.19
C GLU A 5 13.26 -3.11 3.41
N ILE A 6 13.64 -4.25 3.98
CA ILE A 6 14.48 -5.25 3.31
C ILE A 6 13.81 -5.76 2.02
N THR A 7 12.53 -6.09 2.10
CA THR A 7 11.77 -6.60 0.94
C THR A 7 11.69 -5.54 -0.16
N ARG A 8 11.35 -4.30 0.19
CA ARG A 8 11.28 -3.17 -0.73
C ARG A 8 12.63 -2.95 -1.41
N ASP A 9 13.71 -2.85 -0.66
CA ASP A 9 15.03 -2.50 -1.21
C ASP A 9 15.54 -3.60 -2.13
N ALA A 10 15.40 -4.87 -1.75
CA ALA A 10 15.76 -6.00 -2.60
C ALA A 10 14.94 -6.03 -3.91
N ALA A 11 13.62 -5.79 -3.83
CA ALA A 11 12.75 -5.75 -4.99
C ALA A 11 13.12 -4.61 -5.96
N LEU A 12 13.44 -3.42 -5.44
CA LEU A 12 13.85 -2.27 -6.26
C LEU A 12 15.15 -2.52 -6.98
N LEU A 13 16.17 -3.06 -6.29
CA LEU A 13 17.47 -3.35 -6.88
C LEU A 13 17.37 -4.38 -8.02
N VAL A 14 16.65 -5.49 -7.78
CA VAL A 14 16.48 -6.53 -8.81
C VAL A 14 15.65 -6.02 -9.99
N ALA A 15 14.59 -5.25 -9.72
CA ALA A 15 13.76 -4.71 -10.80
C ALA A 15 14.54 -3.72 -11.68
N ALA A 16 15.36 -2.86 -11.07
CA ALA A 16 16.25 -1.96 -11.81
C ALA A 16 17.24 -2.74 -12.69
N GLU A 17 17.89 -3.78 -12.15
CA GLU A 17 18.82 -4.64 -12.89
C GLU A 17 18.14 -5.32 -14.10
N LYS A 18 16.86 -5.69 -13.96
CA LYS A 18 16.08 -6.36 -15.00
C LYS A 18 15.27 -5.42 -15.90
N GLY A 19 15.32 -4.11 -15.67
CA GLY A 19 14.50 -3.14 -16.40
C GLY A 19 13.00 -3.34 -16.23
N VAL A 20 12.54 -3.83 -15.07
CA VAL A 20 11.14 -4.09 -14.76
C VAL A 20 10.54 -2.88 -14.05
N PRO A 21 9.42 -2.30 -14.55
CA PRO A 21 8.74 -1.21 -13.84
C PRO A 21 8.19 -1.67 -12.48
N VAL A 22 8.43 -0.89 -11.43
CA VAL A 22 7.94 -1.17 -10.07
C VAL A 22 7.10 -0.02 -9.53
N ARG A 23 6.07 -0.38 -8.77
CA ARG A 23 5.29 0.53 -7.94
C ARG A 23 5.34 0.04 -6.50
N LEU A 24 5.37 0.98 -5.55
CA LEU A 24 5.20 0.67 -4.14
C LEU A 24 3.77 0.99 -3.73
N TRP A 25 3.14 0.08 -2.99
CA TRP A 25 1.82 0.30 -2.40
C TRP A 25 1.93 1.04 -1.07
N GLU A 26 0.84 1.68 -0.66
CA GLU A 26 0.69 2.19 0.71
C GLU A 26 0.48 1.04 1.69
N ASP A 27 1.36 0.87 2.67
CA ASP A 27 1.27 -0.23 3.64
C ASP A 27 0.06 -0.07 4.57
N LEU A 28 -0.92 -0.98 4.46
CA LEU A 28 -2.15 -0.96 5.25
C LEU A 28 -2.17 -2.10 6.30
N PRO A 29 -2.72 -1.86 7.52
CA PRO A 29 -3.35 -0.62 7.98
C PRO A 29 -2.36 0.39 8.56
N HIS A 30 -1.05 0.17 8.47
CA HIS A 30 -0.05 1.04 9.10
C HIS A 30 -0.16 2.52 8.68
N ALA A 31 -0.43 2.79 7.41
CA ALA A 31 -0.63 4.14 6.89
C ALA A 31 -1.88 4.84 7.47
N VAL A 32 -2.91 4.09 7.91
CA VAL A 32 -4.08 4.65 8.58
C VAL A 32 -3.68 5.41 9.87
N PHE A 33 -2.60 4.97 10.52
CA PHE A 33 -2.06 5.54 11.75
C PHE A 33 -0.95 6.58 11.53
N GLY A 34 -0.74 7.02 10.28
CA GLY A 34 0.13 8.17 9.98
C GLY A 34 1.63 7.85 9.88
N MET A 35 2.01 6.67 9.37
CA MET A 35 3.41 6.45 8.99
C MET A 35 3.82 7.43 7.89
N GLY A 36 4.96 8.10 8.09
CA GLY A 36 5.51 9.09 7.15
C GLY A 36 6.04 8.49 5.86
N SER A 37 6.63 9.34 5.02
CA SER A 37 7.24 8.93 3.75
C SER A 37 8.37 7.92 3.97
N ALA A 38 8.35 6.82 3.22
CA ALA A 38 9.40 5.81 3.26
C ALA A 38 10.71 6.34 2.65
N GLU A 39 11.83 6.20 3.36
CA GLU A 39 13.16 6.46 2.82
C GLU A 39 13.57 5.34 1.87
N LEU A 40 13.93 5.67 0.63
CA LEU A 40 14.35 4.70 -0.39
C LEU A 40 15.87 4.64 -0.50
N PRO A 41 16.45 3.53 -1.01
CA PRO A 41 17.87 3.46 -1.31
C PRO A 41 18.29 4.56 -2.29
N SER A 42 19.56 4.98 -2.19
CA SER A 42 20.15 5.95 -3.10
C SER A 42 19.91 5.59 -4.56
N GLY A 43 19.53 6.59 -5.37
CA GLY A 43 19.22 6.39 -6.78
C GLY A 43 17.76 6.06 -7.07
N PHE A 44 16.90 5.87 -6.06
CA PHE A 44 15.46 5.70 -6.25
C PHE A 44 14.66 6.87 -5.65
N ARG A 45 13.56 7.24 -6.31
CA ARG A 45 12.59 8.19 -5.77
C ARG A 45 11.16 7.78 -6.10
N LEU A 46 10.23 8.17 -5.25
CA LEU A 46 8.79 8.04 -5.54
C LEU A 46 8.38 9.14 -6.54
N GLY A 47 7.63 8.74 -7.58
CA GLY A 47 6.88 9.68 -8.41
C GLY A 47 5.58 10.13 -7.72
N ALA A 48 4.67 10.73 -8.47
CA ALA A 48 3.38 11.18 -7.92
C ALA A 48 2.52 9.98 -7.46
N PRO A 49 1.84 10.09 -6.29
CA PRO A 49 0.88 9.07 -5.86
C PRO A 49 -0.26 8.91 -6.86
N VAL A 50 -0.70 7.68 -7.06
CA VAL A 50 -1.90 7.35 -7.81
C VAL A 50 -2.85 6.59 -6.90
N ALA A 51 -3.99 7.21 -6.57
CA ALA A 51 -5.09 6.59 -5.84
C ALA A 51 -6.10 6.00 -6.84
N ALA A 52 -5.92 4.74 -7.19
CA ALA A 52 -6.73 4.07 -8.20
C ALA A 52 -8.08 3.61 -7.61
N PRO A 53 -9.22 3.85 -8.30
CA PRO A 53 -10.51 3.34 -7.86
C PRO A 53 -10.56 1.82 -7.98
N VAL A 54 -11.26 1.19 -7.04
CA VAL A 54 -11.50 -0.25 -6.99
C VAL A 54 -12.99 -0.50 -7.13
N GLU A 55 -13.35 -1.38 -8.07
CA GLU A 55 -14.74 -1.81 -8.26
C GLU A 55 -15.33 -2.40 -6.97
N ALA A 56 -16.62 -2.16 -6.74
CA ALA A 56 -17.27 -2.57 -5.49
C ALA A 56 -17.14 -4.08 -5.20
N ASP A 57 -17.24 -4.92 -6.23
CA ASP A 57 -17.06 -6.37 -6.11
C ASP A 57 -15.62 -6.76 -5.77
N ALA A 58 -14.63 -6.05 -6.32
CA ALA A 58 -13.22 -6.27 -6.02
C ALA A 58 -12.89 -5.88 -4.56
N ARG A 59 -13.45 -4.78 -4.07
CA ARG A 59 -13.36 -4.40 -2.65
C ARG A 59 -13.94 -5.49 -1.75
N THR A 60 -15.14 -5.98 -2.07
CA THR A 60 -15.78 -7.06 -1.29
C THR A 60 -14.91 -8.31 -1.27
N ARG A 61 -14.39 -8.73 -2.43
CA ARG A 61 -13.48 -9.89 -2.52
C ARG A 61 -12.19 -9.69 -1.73
N LYS A 62 -11.61 -8.49 -1.73
CA LYS A 62 -10.44 -8.15 -0.89
C LYS A 62 -10.76 -8.35 0.59
N PHE A 63 -11.90 -7.85 1.05
CA PHE A 63 -12.28 -7.93 2.46
C PHE A 63 -12.57 -9.37 2.89
N GLU A 64 -13.23 -10.17 2.04
CA GLU A 64 -13.40 -11.60 2.30
C GLU A 64 -12.05 -12.35 2.33
N ALA A 65 -11.12 -12.01 1.44
CA ALA A 65 -9.77 -12.60 1.45
C ALA A 65 -9.01 -12.27 2.74
N LEU A 66 -9.13 -11.05 3.28
CA LEU A 66 -8.49 -10.66 4.54
C LEU A 66 -8.97 -11.51 5.73
N LYS A 67 -10.26 -11.89 5.75
CA LYS A 67 -10.82 -12.73 6.82
C LYS A 67 -10.18 -14.11 6.90
N LEU A 68 -9.60 -14.60 5.80
CA LEU A 68 -8.91 -15.90 5.76
C LEU A 68 -7.57 -15.89 6.52
N TYR A 69 -7.00 -14.71 6.82
CA TYR A 69 -5.79 -14.58 7.64
C TYR A 69 -6.15 -14.53 9.13
N SER A 70 -6.75 -15.61 9.65
CA SER A 70 -7.39 -15.63 10.99
C SER A 70 -6.44 -15.24 12.13
N SER A 71 -5.16 -15.62 12.08
CA SER A 71 -4.17 -15.22 13.09
C SER A 71 -3.93 -13.71 13.10
N GLN A 72 -3.95 -13.06 11.94
CA GLN A 72 -3.82 -11.61 11.81
C GLN A 72 -5.11 -10.88 12.18
N MET A 73 -6.28 -11.46 11.86
CA MET A 73 -7.58 -10.86 12.20
C MET A 73 -7.79 -10.69 13.69
N LEU A 74 -7.25 -11.59 14.54
CA LEU A 74 -7.30 -11.43 15.99
C LEU A 74 -6.59 -10.13 16.46
N MET A 75 -5.50 -9.76 15.79
CA MET A 75 -4.72 -8.57 16.11
C MET A 75 -5.30 -7.30 15.46
N LEU A 76 -5.72 -7.41 14.20
CA LEU A 76 -6.10 -6.28 13.35
C LEU A 76 -7.58 -5.90 13.51
N ASN A 77 -8.46 -6.85 13.80
CA ASN A 77 -9.92 -6.67 13.88
C ASN A 77 -10.48 -7.20 15.22
N GLY A 78 -9.81 -6.84 16.33
CA GLY A 78 -10.20 -7.22 17.69
C GLY A 78 -11.38 -6.43 18.25
N PRO A 79 -11.78 -6.64 19.53
CA PRO A 79 -13.00 -6.07 20.12
C PRO A 79 -13.15 -4.54 20.10
N GLN A 80 -12.07 -3.80 19.83
CA GLN A 80 -12.04 -2.34 19.75
C GLN A 80 -11.46 -1.82 18.43
N LYS A 81 -11.31 -2.71 17.43
CA LYS A 81 -10.76 -2.38 16.12
C LYS A 81 -11.71 -2.91 15.05
N ASP A 82 -12.22 -2.00 14.24
CA ASP A 82 -12.86 -2.38 12.99
C ASP A 82 -11.87 -2.07 11.85
N LEU A 83 -11.12 -3.10 11.44
CA LEU A 83 -10.15 -2.98 10.36
C LEU A 83 -10.83 -2.52 9.08
N PHE A 84 -12.02 -3.06 8.78
CA PHE A 84 -12.69 -2.81 7.52
C PHE A 84 -13.24 -1.39 7.43
N GLU A 85 -13.83 -0.89 8.52
CA GLU A 85 -14.24 0.51 8.65
C GLU A 85 -13.04 1.46 8.58
N GLN A 86 -11.91 1.12 9.23
CA GLN A 86 -10.68 1.90 9.15
C GLN A 86 -10.13 1.99 7.72
N LEU A 87 -10.12 0.87 7.00
CA LEU A 87 -9.68 0.81 5.61
C LEU A 87 -10.60 1.62 4.69
N ASP A 88 -11.92 1.53 4.87
CA ASP A 88 -12.88 2.34 4.11
C ASP A 88 -12.74 3.83 4.42
N GLY A 89 -12.64 4.17 5.71
CA GLY A 89 -12.47 5.54 6.17
C GLY A 89 -11.19 6.16 5.61
N HIS A 90 -10.10 5.38 5.54
CA HIS A 90 -8.85 5.80 4.91
C HIS A 90 -8.99 6.02 3.41
N ALA A 91 -9.55 5.04 2.69
CA ALA A 91 -9.77 5.13 1.25
C ALA A 91 -10.66 6.32 0.85
N ARG A 92 -11.65 6.68 1.68
CA ARG A 92 -12.54 7.82 1.44
C ARG A 92 -11.82 9.17 1.50
N LYS A 93 -10.72 9.31 2.25
CA LYS A 93 -9.98 10.58 2.35
C LYS A 93 -9.45 11.07 1.00
N THR A 94 -9.14 10.16 0.10
CA THR A 94 -8.62 10.45 -1.25
C THR A 94 -9.68 10.28 -2.34
N SER A 95 -10.93 10.00 -1.97
CA SER A 95 -12.02 9.70 -2.89
C SER A 95 -12.97 10.88 -3.05
N THR A 96 -13.13 11.38 -4.27
CA THR A 96 -14.08 12.45 -4.62
C THR A 96 -15.45 11.92 -5.04
N ASP A 97 -15.52 10.65 -5.43
CA ASP A 97 -16.70 9.96 -5.96
C ASP A 97 -17.26 8.89 -4.99
N GLY A 98 -16.64 8.73 -3.81
CA GLY A 98 -17.05 7.76 -2.80
C GLY A 98 -16.61 6.32 -3.09
N ALA A 99 -15.87 6.08 -4.18
CA ALA A 99 -15.29 4.79 -4.50
C ALA A 99 -14.15 4.44 -3.52
N TYR A 100 -13.95 3.15 -3.27
CA TYR A 100 -12.77 2.66 -2.54
C TYR A 100 -11.54 2.82 -3.41
N ARG A 101 -10.40 3.21 -2.82
CA ARG A 101 -9.17 3.53 -3.54
C ARG A 101 -7.96 2.90 -2.86
N GLU A 102 -7.00 2.51 -3.67
CA GLU A 102 -5.68 2.05 -3.23
C GLU A 102 -4.61 2.96 -3.81
N THR A 103 -3.71 3.43 -2.94
CA THR A 103 -2.64 4.35 -3.32
C THR A 103 -1.38 3.56 -3.64
N THR A 104 -0.78 3.89 -4.79
CA THR A 104 0.55 3.39 -5.18
C THR A 104 1.39 4.51 -5.73
N TRP A 105 2.71 4.41 -5.61
CA TRP A 105 3.68 5.33 -6.20
C TRP A 105 4.51 4.61 -7.24
N PRO A 106 4.68 5.15 -8.47
CA PRO A 106 5.70 4.66 -9.37
C PRO A 106 7.08 4.94 -8.75
N VAL A 107 8.01 4.00 -8.89
CA VAL A 107 9.41 4.24 -8.54
C VAL A 107 10.19 4.57 -9.81
N VAL A 108 10.97 5.64 -9.74
CA VAL A 108 11.84 6.07 -10.85
C VAL A 108 13.29 6.10 -10.37
N SER A 109 14.20 5.68 -11.25
CA SER A 109 15.64 5.79 -11.04
C SER A 109 16.11 7.24 -11.27
N GLY A 110 17.06 7.69 -10.47
CA GLY A 110 17.62 9.04 -10.53
C GLY A 110 18.39 9.36 -11.83
N ASP A 111 18.71 8.34 -12.63
CA ASP A 111 19.50 8.48 -13.87
C ASP A 111 18.65 8.89 -15.09
N ASP A 112 17.32 8.99 -14.97
CA ASP A 112 16.42 9.49 -16.03
C ASP A 112 16.25 11.02 -15.99
N SER A 113 17.34 11.78 -15.78
CA SER A 113 17.37 13.25 -15.91
C SER A 113 18.17 13.69 -17.14
#